data_AF-A0A2U7MEN2-F1
#
_entry.id   AF-A0A2U7MEN2-F1
#
_cell.length_a   1.000
_cell.length_b   1.000
_cell.length_c   1.000
_cell.angle_alpha   90.00
_cell.angle_beta   90.00
_cell.angle_gamma   90.00
#
_symmetry.space_group_name_H-M   'P 1'
#
loop_
_entity.id
_entity.type
_entity.pdbx_description
1 polymer ?
#
loop_
_entity_poly.entity_id
_entity_poly.type
_entity_poly.pdbx_seq_one_letter_code
_entity_poly.pdbx_strand_id
1 'polypeptide(L)'
;GERAYDIYSRLLKDRIIMLSGPIDDNVANSVIAQLLFLDAQDSEKDIYLYINSPGGSVSAGLAIFDTMNFVKADVQTIVLGMAASMGSFLLTAGQKG
;
A
#
# COMPACT_ATOMS: atom_id res chain seq x y z
N GLY A 1 -7.19 28.79 3.56
CA GLY A 1 -7.46 28.63 2.12
C GLY A 1 -7.68 27.16 1.88
N GLU A 2 -8.89 26.80 1.47
CA GLU A 2 -9.35 25.41 1.36
C GLU A 2 -8.45 24.62 0.40
N ARG A 3 -7.51 23.86 0.94
CA ARG A 3 -6.89 22.77 0.18
C ARG A 3 -7.98 21.72 0.03
N ALA A 4 -8.68 21.75 -1.10
CA ALA A 4 -9.42 20.60 -1.58
C ALA A 4 -8.40 19.45 -1.71
N TYR A 5 -8.32 18.62 -0.66
CA TYR A 5 -7.60 17.38 -0.72
C TYR A 5 -8.34 16.49 -1.71
N ASP A 6 -7.63 15.95 -2.70
CA ASP A 6 -8.18 14.83 -3.43
C ASP A 6 -8.50 13.70 -2.43
N ILE A 7 -9.49 12.88 -2.75
CA ILE A 7 -10.01 11.87 -1.83
C ILE A 7 -8.91 10.92 -1.33
N TYR A 8 -7.90 10.62 -2.15
CA TYR A 8 -6.78 9.76 -1.78
C TYR A 8 -5.85 10.44 -0.77
N SER A 9 -5.55 11.72 -0.97
CA SER A 9 -4.80 12.51 0.01
C SER A 9 -5.54 12.62 1.35
N ARG A 10 -6.89 12.62 1.35
CA ARG A 10 -7.68 12.56 2.59
C ARG A 10 -7.58 11.19 3.25
N LEU A 11 -7.66 10.10 2.49
CA LEU A 11 -7.50 8.73 2.98
C LEU A 11 -6.09 8.49 3.55
N LEU A 12 -5.06 9.04 2.93
CA LEU A 12 -3.68 8.91 3.38
C LEU A 12 -3.48 9.50 4.78
N LYS A 13 -4.22 10.55 5.16
CA LYS A 13 -4.21 11.08 6.54
C LYS A 13 -4.73 10.08 7.57
N ASP A 14 -5.62 9.18 7.16
CA ASP A 14 -6.12 8.07 7.98
C ASP A 14 -5.26 6.81 7.78
N ARG A 15 -4.06 6.96 7.19
CA ARG A 15 -3.05 5.91 6.94
C ARG A 15 -3.54 4.83 5.98
N ILE A 16 -4.42 5.19 5.06
CA ILE A 16 -4.98 4.30 4.04
C ILE A 16 -4.25 4.53 2.71
N ILE A 17 -3.68 3.44 2.16
CA ILE A 17 -3.07 3.40 0.82
C ILE A 17 -3.96 2.57 -0.10
N MET A 18 -4.24 3.09 -1.30
CA MET A 18 -5.01 2.39 -2.32
C MET A 18 -4.09 1.80 -3.39
N LEU A 19 -4.01 0.47 -3.46
CA LEU A 19 -3.37 -0.28 -4.55
C LEU A 19 -4.47 -0.78 -5.50
N SER A 20 -4.75 -0.02 -6.56
CA SER A 20 -5.79 -0.35 -7.53
C SER A 20 -5.25 -0.47 -8.96
N GLY A 21 -5.67 -1.52 -9.67
CA GLY A 21 -5.27 -1.77 -11.05
C GLY A 21 -3.98 -2.61 -11.17
N PRO A 22 -3.42 -2.71 -12.39
CA PRO A 22 -2.19 -3.45 -12.63
C PRO A 22 -1.00 -2.89 -11.84
N ILE A 23 -0.14 -3.77 -11.33
CA ILE A 23 1.09 -3.38 -10.63
C ILE A 23 2.21 -3.15 -11.65
N ASP A 24 2.67 -1.91 -11.77
CA ASP A 24 3.85 -1.51 -12.52
C ASP A 24 4.80 -0.67 -11.66
N ASP A 25 5.93 -0.23 -12.24
CA ASP A 25 6.94 0.53 -11.49
C ASP A 25 6.41 1.89 -11.01
N ASN A 26 5.48 2.53 -11.72
CA ASN A 26 4.90 3.81 -11.30
C ASN A 26 3.99 3.62 -10.09
N VAL A 27 3.12 2.61 -10.13
CA VAL A 27 2.25 2.24 -9.01
C VAL A 27 3.08 1.82 -7.81
N ALA A 28 4.11 0.99 -8.00
CA ALA A 28 4.98 0.56 -6.92
C ALA A 28 5.72 1.74 -6.29
N ASN A 29 6.34 2.62 -7.08
CA ASN A 29 7.01 3.81 -6.56
C ASN A 29 6.07 4.71 -5.75
N SER A 30 4.83 4.87 -6.19
CA SER A 30 3.81 5.64 -5.46
C SER A 30 3.44 4.99 -4.12
N VAL A 31 3.24 3.67 -4.09
CA VAL A 31 2.92 2.93 -2.86
C VAL A 31 4.10 2.93 -1.89
N ILE A 32 5.32 2.72 -2.38
CA ILE A 32 6.56 2.76 -1.58
C ILE A 32 6.73 4.14 -0.94
N ALA A 33 6.55 5.22 -1.71
CA ALA A 33 6.62 6.58 -1.18
C ALA A 33 5.59 6.82 -0.07
N GLN A 34 4.37 6.31 -0.22
CA GLN A 34 3.33 6.42 0.80
C GLN A 34 3.64 5.60 2.06
N LEU A 35 4.16 4.36 1.92
CA LEU A 35 4.58 3.53 3.05
C LEU A 35 5.66 4.23 3.88
N LEU A 36 6.73 4.70 3.22
CA LEU A 36 7.83 5.41 3.88
C LEU A 36 7.37 6.71 4.54
N PHE A 37 6.46 7.44 3.88
CA PHE A 37 5.90 8.67 4.42
C PHE A 37 5.08 8.41 5.70
N LEU A 38 4.23 7.39 5.72
CA LEU A 38 3.41 7.06 6.87
C LEU A 38 4.24 6.53 8.04
N ASP A 39 5.25 5.71 7.77
CA ASP A 39 6.19 5.21 8.77
C ASP A 39 6.98 6.36 9.42
N ALA A 40 7.47 7.30 8.61
CA ALA A 40 8.18 8.49 9.09
C ALA A 40 7.29 9.44 9.91
N GLN A 41 5.97 9.46 9.67
CA GLN A 41 5.02 10.25 10.46
C GLN A 41 4.77 9.66 11.84
N ASP A 42 4.55 8.34 11.89
CA ASP A 42 4.27 7.61 13.12
C ASP A 42 4.49 6.11 12.87
N SER A 43 5.61 5.57 13.35
CA SER A 43 5.98 4.16 13.13
C SER A 43 5.22 3.19 14.03
N GLU A 44 4.52 3.68 15.06
CA GLU A 44 3.80 2.85 16.03
C GLU A 44 2.34 2.59 15.61
N LYS A 45 1.88 3.24 14.55
CA LYS A 45 0.52 3.11 14.04
C LYS A 45 0.48 2.28 12.77
N ASP A 46 -0.47 1.36 12.72
CA ASP A 46 -0.77 0.54 11.56
C ASP A 46 -0.97 1.37 10.27
N ILE A 47 -0.60 0.77 9.15
CA ILE A 47 -0.88 1.25 7.79
C ILE A 47 -1.88 0.29 7.16
N TYR A 48 -2.91 0.82 6.50
CA TYR A 48 -3.93 0.01 5.85
C TYR A 48 -3.75 0.03 4.34
N LEU A 49 -3.31 -1.09 3.76
CA LEU A 49 -3.14 -1.28 2.33
C LEU A 49 -4.38 -1.97 1.73
N TYR A 50 -5.20 -1.19 1.03
CA TYR A 50 -6.37 -1.69 0.33
C TYR A 50 -6.00 -2.14 -1.08
N ILE A 51 -6.30 -3.38 -1.41
CA ILE A 51 -5.83 -4.05 -2.64
C ILE A 51 -7.02 -4.41 -3.53
N ASN A 52 -7.02 -3.86 -4.75
CA ASN A 52 -7.89 -4.25 -5.84
C ASN A 52 -7.07 -4.37 -7.14
N SER A 53 -6.43 -5.51 -7.34
CA SER A 53 -5.44 -5.67 -8.41
C SER A 53 -5.53 -7.04 -9.10
N PRO A 54 -5.47 -7.09 -10.44
CA PRO A 54 -5.26 -8.32 -11.20
C PRO A 54 -3.81 -8.84 -11.12
N GLY A 55 -2.92 -8.15 -10.41
CA GLY A 55 -1.48 -8.43 -10.37
C GLY A 55 -0.69 -7.54 -11.33
N GLY A 56 0.51 -7.97 -11.70
CA GLY A 56 1.39 -7.20 -12.59
C GLY A 56 2.85 -7.62 -12.51
N SER A 57 3.74 -6.65 -12.64
CA SER A 57 5.19 -6.84 -12.59
C SER A 57 5.62 -7.47 -11.26
N VAL A 58 6.38 -8.56 -11.35
CA VAL A 58 6.93 -9.28 -10.20
C VAL A 58 7.95 -8.41 -9.47
N SER A 59 8.85 -7.73 -10.19
CA SER A 59 9.86 -6.86 -9.57
C SER A 59 9.22 -5.68 -8.84
N ALA A 60 8.20 -5.06 -9.44
CA ALA A 60 7.45 -3.97 -8.83
C ALA A 60 6.70 -4.44 -7.57
N GLY A 61 6.06 -5.61 -7.64
CA GLY A 61 5.40 -6.21 -6.48
C GLY A 61 6.38 -6.59 -5.35
N LEU A 62 7.57 -7.12 -5.69
CA LEU A 62 8.62 -7.41 -4.71
C LEU A 62 9.15 -6.13 -4.04
N ALA A 63 9.29 -5.03 -4.79
CA ALA A 63 9.70 -3.75 -4.20
C ALA A 63 8.68 -3.23 -3.15
N ILE A 64 7.38 -3.39 -3.42
CA ILE A 64 6.33 -3.09 -2.43
C ILE A 64 6.46 -4.02 -1.22
N PHE A 65 6.59 -5.32 -1.45
CA PHE A 65 6.72 -6.33 -0.40
C PHE A 65 7.92 -6.08 0.53
N ASP A 66 9.10 -5.84 -0.04
CA ASP A 66 10.29 -5.55 0.75
C ASP A 66 10.13 -4.26 1.55
N THR A 67 9.42 -3.26 1.00
CA THR A 67 9.11 -2.01 1.71
C THR A 67 8.13 -2.25 2.86
N MET A 68 7.10 -3.09 2.67
CA MET A 68 6.16 -3.47 3.74
C MET A 68 6.89 -4.11 4.93
N ASN A 69 7.94 -4.90 4.68
CA ASN A 69 8.76 -5.52 5.73
C ASN A 69 9.85 -4.60 6.29
N PHE A 70 10.20 -3.53 5.58
CA PHE A 70 11.21 -2.56 6.00
C PHE A 70 10.65 -1.52 6.96
N VAL A 71 9.43 -1.04 6.72
CA VAL A 71 8.76 -0.11 7.62
C VAL A 71 8.50 -0.78 8.98
N LYS A 72 8.54 0.01 10.05
CA LYS A 72 8.28 -0.51 11.40
C LYS A 72 6.80 -0.63 11.68
N ALA A 73 5.99 0.23 11.08
CA ALA A 73 4.55 0.18 11.19
C ALA A 73 3.99 -1.14 10.63
N ASP A 74 3.07 -1.76 11.36
CA ASP A 74 2.37 -2.95 10.90
C ASP A 74 1.49 -2.63 9.68
N VAL A 75 1.72 -3.37 8.58
CA VAL A 75 0.94 -3.18 7.34
C VAL A 75 -0.23 -4.16 7.31
N GLN A 76 -1.44 -3.66 7.54
CA GLN A 76 -2.69 -4.40 7.43
C GLN A 76 -3.17 -4.44 5.98
N THR A 77 -3.58 -5.60 5.49
CA THR A 77 -4.02 -5.77 4.09
C THR A 77 -5.51 -6.06 4.00
N ILE A 78 -6.21 -5.35 3.11
CA ILE A 78 -7.65 -5.50 2.89
C ILE A 78 -7.91 -5.67 1.40
N VAL A 79 -8.53 -6.76 0.99
CA VAL A 79 -8.95 -6.93 -0.42
C VAL A 79 -10.28 -6.24 -0.68
N LEU A 80 -10.33 -5.45 -1.75
CA LEU A 80 -11.56 -4.90 -2.32
C LEU A 80 -11.73 -5.46 -3.73
N GLY A 81 -12.77 -6.24 -3.96
CA GLY A 81 -13.01 -6.87 -5.26
C GLY A 81 -12.09 -8.06 -5.50
N MET A 82 -10.90 -7.85 -6.05
CA MET A 82 -9.99 -8.94 -6.45
C MET A 82 -8.54 -8.67 -6.04
N ALA A 83 -7.86 -9.74 -5.62
CA ALA A 83 -6.41 -9.80 -5.51
C ALA A 83 -5.91 -11.05 -6.26
N ALA A 84 -5.25 -10.86 -7.41
CA ALA A 84 -4.71 -11.95 -8.20
C ALA A 84 -3.20 -11.77 -8.43
N SER A 85 -2.46 -12.88 -8.61
CA SER A 85 -0.99 -12.88 -8.84
C SER A 85 -0.26 -12.04 -7.77
N MET A 86 0.53 -11.03 -8.16
CA MET A 86 1.21 -10.14 -7.20
C MET A 86 0.25 -9.39 -6.26
N GLY A 87 -1.00 -9.16 -6.67
CA GLY A 87 -2.03 -8.64 -5.76
C GLY A 87 -2.37 -9.62 -4.63
N SER A 88 -2.52 -10.92 -4.94
CA SER A 88 -2.73 -11.95 -3.91
C SER A 88 -1.50 -12.16 -3.04
N PHE A 89 -0.30 -12.07 -3.62
CA PHE A 89 0.95 -12.18 -2.87
C PHE A 89 1.06 -11.06 -1.82
N LEU A 90 0.85 -9.81 -2.24
CA LEU A 90 0.87 -8.66 -1.33
C LEU A 90 -0.24 -8.73 -0.27
N LEU A 91 -1.42 -9.22 -0.62
CA LEU A 91 -2.49 -9.47 0.36
C LEU A 91 -2.03 -10.41 1.47
N THR A 92 -1.33 -11.50 1.13
CA THR A 92 -0.81 -12.46 2.12
C THR A 92 0.41 -11.97 2.91
N ALA A 93 1.03 -10.87 2.48
CA ALA A 93 2.22 -10.30 3.10
C ALA A 93 1.93 -9.27 4.20
N GLY A 94 0.65 -9.00 4.50
CA GLY A 94 0.28 -8.15 5.62
C GLY A 94 0.74 -8.73 6.97
N GLN A 95 0.77 -7.87 7.99
CA GLN A 95 1.09 -8.27 9.35
C GLN A 95 0.21 -9.44 9.77
N LYS A 96 0.82 -10.43 10.43
CA LYS A 96 0.11 -11.62 10.87
C LYS A 96 -0.90 -11.25 11.96
N GLY A 97 -2.17 -11.63 11.73
CA GLY A 97 -3.22 -11.69 12.75
C GLY A 97 -3.32 -13.06 13.39
#